data_AF-A0A947G2D8-F1
#
_entry.id   AF-A0A947G2D8-F1
#
_cell.length_a   1.000
_cell.length_b   1.000
_cell.length_c   1.000
_cell.angle_alpha   90.00
_cell.angle_beta   90.00
_cell.angle_gamma   90.00
#
_symmetry.space_group_name_H-M   'P 1'
#
loop_
_entity.id
_entity.type
_entity.pdbx_description
1 polymer ?
#
loop_
_entity_poly.entity_id
_entity_poly.type
_entity_poly.pdbx_seq_one_letter_code
_entity_poly.pdbx_strand_id
1 'polypeptide(L)'
;MTRRSLIVAGALAAVFTLANDVAAQGANPSEFGALNPITVLEDASAVVPGMEGGLSAALNIVLLLTVLSLAPAVLILCTCFTRMIVVLGLMRQALGTQGLPPSQVIVGLSLFLTALVMGPTMTRMYQEGIRPYAEGEVTDYTVTWERTKQPLRDFMFAQIESTGNWSGVYMMLNYRGIDTSDPGSLTYADVDMLSLVPAFILSELKVAFLMGFRIYLPFLVIDMVIASMLISMGMLMLPPVLISLPFKLLLFVLVDGWQLVAGSLLTSVAQPEVALTAGVMAGGP
;
A
#
# COMPACT_ATOMS: atom_id res chain seq x y z
N MET A 1 13.34 26.29 9.53
CA MET A 1 12.04 25.74 9.94
C MET A 1 11.01 26.86 9.86
N THR A 2 10.50 27.17 8.67
CA THR A 2 9.74 28.42 8.51
C THR A 2 8.90 28.40 7.24
N ARG A 3 7.60 28.74 7.39
CA ARG A 3 6.53 28.88 6.40
C ARG A 3 6.11 27.65 5.57
N ARG A 4 6.98 26.88 4.93
CA ARG A 4 6.55 25.79 4.01
C ARG A 4 6.01 24.55 4.74
N SER A 5 6.57 24.19 5.89
CA SER A 5 6.04 23.11 6.74
C SER A 5 4.69 23.46 7.39
N LEU A 6 4.44 24.75 7.63
CA LEU A 6 3.14 25.28 8.07
C LEU A 6 2.08 25.21 6.96
N ILE A 7 2.48 25.28 5.69
CA ILE A 7 1.56 25.16 4.54
C ILE A 7 1.14 23.70 4.34
N VAL A 8 2.06 22.74 4.47
CA VAL A 8 1.74 21.31 4.35
C VAL A 8 0.91 20.83 5.55
N ALA A 9 1.25 21.28 6.78
CA ALA A 9 0.45 20.99 7.98
C ALA A 9 -0.92 21.70 7.94
N GLY A 10 -0.98 22.93 7.41
CA GLY A 10 -2.22 23.68 7.22
C GLY A 10 -3.14 23.06 6.17
N ALA A 11 -2.58 22.53 5.07
CA ALA A 11 -3.34 21.82 4.05
C ALA A 11 -3.92 20.50 4.59
N LEU A 12 -3.15 19.75 5.38
CA LEU A 12 -3.62 18.52 6.04
C LEU A 12 -4.69 18.80 7.10
N ALA A 13 -4.53 19.89 7.88
CA ALA A 13 -5.53 20.31 8.85
C ALA A 13 -6.81 20.83 8.17
N ALA A 14 -6.69 21.59 7.08
CA ALA A 14 -7.82 22.11 6.31
C ALA A 14 -8.62 21.00 5.62
N VAL A 15 -7.94 19.97 5.11
CA VAL A 15 -8.60 18.78 4.54
C VAL A 15 -9.35 18.00 5.63
N PHE A 16 -8.80 17.93 6.84
CA PHE A 16 -9.46 17.24 7.96
C PHE A 16 -10.68 18.02 8.51
N THR A 17 -10.63 19.36 8.52
CA THR A 17 -11.79 20.20 8.91
C THR A 17 -12.87 20.24 7.83
N LEU A 18 -12.49 20.35 6.55
CA LEU A 18 -13.45 20.32 5.43
C LEU A 18 -14.16 18.96 5.31
N ALA A 19 -13.46 17.85 5.58
CA ALA A 19 -14.08 16.52 5.61
C ALA A 19 -15.09 16.39 6.77
N ASN A 20 -14.88 17.08 7.89
CA ASN A 20 -15.76 17.02 9.05
C ASN A 20 -16.98 17.96 8.91
N ASP A 21 -16.84 19.11 8.25
CA ASP A 21 -17.95 20.02 7.94
C ASP A 21 -18.90 19.45 6.89
N VAL A 22 -18.38 18.76 5.85
CA VAL A 22 -19.21 18.06 4.85
C VAL A 22 -19.97 16.88 5.48
N ALA A 23 -19.44 16.25 6.53
CA ALA A 23 -20.14 15.19 7.27
C ALA A 23 -21.19 15.75 8.26
N ALA A 24 -21.04 17.00 8.71
CA ALA A 24 -21.92 17.61 9.70
C ALA A 24 -23.11 18.39 9.11
N GLN A 25 -23.01 18.88 7.87
CA GLN A 25 -24.13 19.53 7.18
C GLN A 25 -24.94 18.49 6.39
N GLY A 26 -26.05 18.06 7.00
CA GLY A 26 -27.10 17.34 6.28
C GLY A 26 -27.48 18.09 5.00
N ALA A 27 -27.34 17.41 3.87
CA ALA A 27 -27.52 17.97 2.54
C ALA A 27 -28.93 18.58 2.37
N ASN A 28 -29.00 19.91 2.33
CA ASN A 28 -30.18 20.62 1.85
C ASN A 28 -30.21 20.52 0.31
N PRO A 29 -31.23 19.87 -0.30
CA PRO A 29 -31.23 19.56 -1.74
C PRO A 29 -31.37 20.78 -2.66
N SER A 30 -31.59 21.98 -2.12
CA SER A 30 -31.87 23.20 -2.87
C SER A 30 -30.65 24.07 -3.21
N GLU A 31 -29.46 23.80 -2.65
CA GLU A 31 -28.24 24.55 -2.97
C GLU A 31 -27.41 23.95 -4.12
N PHE A 32 -27.72 22.72 -4.55
CA PHE A 32 -27.05 22.08 -5.70
C PHE A 32 -27.36 22.72 -7.06
N GLY A 33 -28.37 23.61 -7.13
CA GLY A 33 -28.79 24.28 -8.37
C GLY A 33 -27.96 25.50 -8.77
N ALA A 34 -27.11 26.03 -7.88
CA ALA A 34 -26.35 27.27 -8.10
C ALA A 34 -24.83 27.11 -7.98
N LEU A 35 -24.32 25.87 -7.92
CA LEU A 35 -22.89 25.60 -8.01
C LEU A 35 -22.48 25.60 -9.48
N ASN A 36 -22.31 26.79 -10.05
CA ASN A 36 -21.61 26.91 -11.32
C ASN A 36 -20.14 26.52 -11.06
N PRO A 37 -19.64 25.40 -11.60
CA PRO A 37 -18.29 24.94 -11.30
C PRO A 37 -17.22 25.98 -11.67
N ILE A 38 -17.53 26.90 -12.59
CA ILE A 38 -16.65 28.00 -12.97
C ILE A 38 -16.46 29.01 -11.82
N THR A 39 -17.50 29.35 -11.08
CA THR A 39 -17.40 30.36 -9.99
C THR A 39 -16.69 29.79 -8.76
N VAL A 40 -16.84 28.49 -8.50
CA VAL A 40 -16.09 27.77 -7.45
C VAL A 40 -14.59 27.72 -7.77
N LEU A 41 -14.25 27.58 -9.05
CA LEU A 41 -12.86 27.58 -9.51
C LEU A 41 -12.24 29.00 -9.51
N GLU A 42 -13.04 30.03 -9.75
CA GLU A 42 -12.64 31.43 -9.67
C GLU A 42 -12.33 31.86 -8.22
N ASP A 43 -13.20 31.50 -7.27
CA ASP A 43 -12.96 31.73 -5.84
C ASP A 43 -11.75 30.94 -5.32
N ALA A 44 -11.54 29.71 -5.80
CA ALA A 44 -10.38 28.91 -5.42
C ALA A 44 -9.05 29.48 -5.97
N SER A 45 -9.08 30.17 -7.12
CA SER A 45 -7.91 30.84 -7.71
C SER A 45 -7.42 32.03 -6.89
N ALA A 46 -8.30 32.68 -6.12
CA ALA A 46 -7.98 33.83 -5.27
C ALA A 46 -7.26 33.44 -3.96
N VAL A 47 -7.38 32.17 -3.54
CA VAL A 47 -6.86 31.68 -2.25
C VAL A 47 -5.44 31.10 -2.36
N VAL A 48 -4.95 30.83 -3.58
CA VAL A 48 -3.62 30.23 -3.83
C VAL A 48 -2.64 31.29 -4.38
N PRO A 49 -1.66 31.77 -3.59
CA PRO A 49 -0.74 32.82 -4.04
C PRO A 49 0.31 32.25 -5.00
N GLY A 50 0.34 32.76 -6.25
CA GLY A 50 1.35 32.41 -7.27
C GLY A 50 0.81 32.11 -8.68
N MET A 51 -0.49 32.25 -8.94
CA MET A 51 -1.11 31.97 -10.24
C MET A 51 -1.91 33.18 -10.73
N GLU A 52 -1.24 34.15 -11.36
CA GLU A 52 -1.92 35.21 -12.11
C GLU A 52 -2.42 34.64 -13.46
N GLY A 53 -3.71 34.32 -13.52
CA GLY A 53 -4.39 33.90 -14.75
C GLY A 53 -5.65 33.08 -14.48
N GLY A 54 -6.83 33.69 -14.60
CA GLY A 54 -8.12 33.09 -14.17
C GLY A 54 -8.48 31.73 -14.77
N LEU A 55 -7.96 31.36 -15.95
CA LEU A 55 -8.17 30.03 -16.54
C LEU A 55 -7.04 29.05 -16.18
N SER A 56 -5.79 29.52 -16.09
CA SER A 56 -4.64 28.68 -15.74
C SER A 56 -4.64 28.29 -14.26
N ALA A 57 -5.06 29.19 -13.37
CA ALA A 57 -5.21 28.93 -11.95
C ALA A 57 -6.31 27.88 -11.68
N ALA A 58 -7.49 28.04 -12.30
CA ALA A 58 -8.57 27.07 -12.23
C ALA A 58 -8.14 25.68 -12.74
N LEU A 59 -7.46 25.62 -13.89
CA LEU A 59 -6.93 24.36 -14.44
C LEU A 59 -5.87 23.73 -13.54
N ASN A 60 -4.99 24.52 -12.93
CA ASN A 60 -3.98 24.02 -12.00
C ASN A 60 -4.60 23.45 -10.72
N ILE A 61 -5.66 24.07 -10.20
CA ILE A 61 -6.39 23.56 -9.02
C ILE A 61 -7.06 22.23 -9.36
N VAL A 62 -7.72 22.12 -10.51
CA VAL A 62 -8.32 20.86 -10.97
C VAL A 62 -7.26 19.77 -11.10
N LEU A 63 -6.10 20.08 -11.69
CA LEU A 63 -4.99 19.13 -11.82
C LEU A 63 -4.46 18.70 -10.46
N LEU A 64 -4.28 19.62 -9.52
CA LEU A 64 -3.82 19.33 -8.16
C LEU A 64 -4.82 18.43 -7.41
N LEU A 65 -6.11 18.72 -7.49
CA LEU A 65 -7.15 17.89 -6.87
C LEU A 65 -7.22 16.49 -7.52
N THR A 66 -6.97 16.41 -8.82
CA THR A 66 -6.89 15.13 -9.54
C THR A 66 -5.71 14.29 -9.03
N VAL A 67 -4.53 14.88 -8.92
CA VAL A 67 -3.35 14.19 -8.38
C VAL A 67 -3.56 13.78 -6.92
N LEU A 68 -4.14 14.67 -6.11
CA LEU A 68 -4.40 14.41 -4.70
C LEU A 68 -5.42 13.28 -4.49
N SER A 69 -6.43 13.16 -5.37
CA SER A 69 -7.41 12.08 -5.29
C SER A 69 -6.85 10.72 -5.75
N LEU A 70 -5.88 10.69 -6.67
CA LEU A 70 -5.17 9.46 -7.06
C LEU A 70 -4.08 9.04 -6.07
N ALA A 71 -3.53 9.97 -5.28
CA ALA A 71 -2.40 9.71 -4.39
C ALA A 71 -2.61 8.51 -3.44
N PRO A 72 -3.76 8.33 -2.76
CA PRO A 72 -3.98 7.20 -1.86
C PRO A 72 -3.93 5.84 -2.59
N ALA A 73 -4.47 5.78 -3.81
CA ALA A 73 -4.46 4.56 -4.60
C ALA A 73 -3.04 4.19 -5.04
N VAL A 74 -2.24 5.17 -5.47
CA VAL A 74 -0.84 4.97 -5.82
C VAL A 74 -0.02 4.51 -4.61
N LEU A 75 -0.24 5.12 -3.43
CA LEU A 75 0.44 4.70 -2.21
C LEU A 75 0.10 3.26 -1.82
N ILE A 76 -1.14 2.83 -2.02
CA ILE A 76 -1.56 1.45 -1.73
C ILE A 76 -0.91 0.46 -2.71
N LEU A 77 -0.87 0.78 -4.00
CA LEU A 77 -0.42 -0.14 -5.05
C LEU A 77 1.11 -0.20 -5.19
N CYS A 78 1.81 0.91 -4.95
CA CYS A 78 3.26 0.98 -5.09
C CYS A 78 4.02 0.60 -3.81
N THR A 79 3.33 0.08 -2.78
CA THR A 79 3.95 -0.31 -1.50
C THR A 79 3.58 -1.74 -1.13
N CYS A 80 4.14 -2.24 -0.02
CA CYS A 80 3.81 -3.57 0.50
C CYS A 80 2.40 -3.68 1.10
N PHE A 81 1.58 -2.61 1.07
CA PHE A 81 0.23 -2.63 1.61
C PHE A 81 -0.62 -3.76 1.04
N THR A 82 -0.54 -4.00 -0.27
CA THR A 82 -1.26 -5.09 -0.95
C THR A 82 -0.99 -6.45 -0.31
N ARG A 83 0.26 -6.73 0.06
CA ARG A 83 0.63 -7.98 0.74
C ARG A 83 0.03 -8.05 2.14
N MET A 84 0.12 -6.97 2.92
CA MET A 84 -0.39 -6.90 4.29
C MET A 84 -1.90 -7.15 4.34
N ILE A 85 -2.67 -6.43 3.52
CA ILE A 85 -4.13 -6.48 3.53
C ILE A 85 -4.68 -7.82 3.07
N VAL A 86 -4.06 -8.43 2.05
CA VAL A 86 -4.50 -9.72 1.52
C VAL A 86 -4.23 -10.85 2.52
N VAL A 87 -3.04 -10.90 3.12
CA VAL A 87 -2.71 -11.94 4.11
C VAL A 87 -3.60 -11.85 5.34
N LEU A 88 -3.78 -10.65 5.91
CA LEU A 88 -4.65 -10.47 7.07
C LEU A 88 -6.13 -10.74 6.74
N GLY A 89 -6.56 -10.39 5.52
CA GLY A 89 -7.88 -10.72 5.00
C GLY A 89 -8.13 -12.23 4.88
N LEU A 90 -7.16 -12.97 4.32
CA LEU A 90 -7.21 -14.43 4.19
C LEU A 90 -7.18 -15.12 5.55
N MET A 91 -6.38 -14.63 6.49
CA MET A 91 -6.35 -15.13 7.86
C MET A 91 -7.72 -14.96 8.54
N ARG A 92 -8.37 -13.79 8.42
CA ARG A 92 -9.73 -13.60 8.96
C ARG A 92 -10.71 -14.61 8.37
N GLN A 93 -10.63 -14.86 7.06
CA GLN A 93 -11.49 -15.85 6.40
C GLN A 93 -11.21 -17.27 6.90
N ALA A 94 -9.94 -17.62 7.15
CA ALA A 94 -9.54 -18.93 7.67
C ALA A 94 -10.12 -19.24 9.06
N LEU A 95 -10.23 -18.22 9.92
CA LEU A 95 -10.85 -18.34 11.24
C LEU A 95 -12.37 -18.61 11.16
N GLY A 96 -13.01 -18.34 10.02
CA GLY A 96 -14.44 -18.61 9.80
C GLY A 96 -15.38 -17.65 10.53
N THR A 97 -14.87 -16.51 11.02
CA THR A 97 -15.66 -15.51 11.74
C THR A 97 -16.38 -14.56 10.79
N GLN A 98 -17.70 -14.41 10.94
CA GLN A 98 -18.52 -13.58 10.03
C GLN A 98 -18.43 -12.06 10.29
N GLY A 99 -17.43 -11.57 11.01
CA GLY A 99 -17.35 -10.13 11.32
C GLY A 99 -16.24 -9.68 12.26
N LEU A 100 -15.55 -10.61 12.93
CA LEU A 100 -14.46 -10.28 13.85
C LEU A 100 -13.12 -10.81 13.32
N PRO A 101 -12.07 -9.97 13.18
CA PRO A 101 -12.08 -8.53 13.40
C PRO A 101 -12.79 -7.73 12.29
N PRO A 102 -13.24 -6.50 12.59
CA PRO A 102 -13.80 -5.61 11.58
C PRO A 102 -12.81 -5.32 10.45
N SER A 103 -13.31 -5.18 9.22
CA SER A 103 -12.46 -4.85 8.05
C SER A 103 -11.66 -3.56 8.25
N GLN A 104 -12.21 -2.59 9.00
CA GLN A 104 -11.52 -1.34 9.34
C GLN A 104 -10.26 -1.58 10.18
N VAL A 105 -10.31 -2.53 11.13
CA VAL A 105 -9.14 -2.88 11.96
C VAL A 105 -8.07 -3.54 11.11
N ILE A 106 -8.46 -4.42 10.18
CA ILE A 106 -7.52 -5.06 9.24
C ILE A 106 -6.84 -4.03 8.34
N VAL A 107 -7.62 -3.09 7.78
CA VAL A 107 -7.09 -2.00 6.95
C VAL A 107 -6.14 -1.11 7.77
N GLY A 108 -6.54 -0.71 8.98
CA GLY A 108 -5.71 0.08 9.88
C GLY A 108 -4.39 -0.61 10.22
N LEU A 109 -4.44 -1.88 10.62
CA LEU A 109 -3.24 -2.68 10.90
C LEU A 109 -2.33 -2.78 9.67
N SER A 110 -2.92 -3.00 8.48
CA SER A 110 -2.17 -3.07 7.21
C SER A 110 -1.46 -1.76 6.90
N LEU A 111 -2.12 -0.60 7.13
CA LEU A 111 -1.51 0.72 6.94
C LEU A 111 -0.36 0.95 7.91
N PHE A 112 -0.52 0.64 9.20
CA PHE A 112 0.54 0.84 10.18
C PHE A 112 1.73 -0.08 9.96
N LEU A 113 1.52 -1.36 9.62
CA LEU A 113 2.59 -2.27 9.24
C LEU A 113 3.32 -1.78 7.99
N THR A 114 2.58 -1.29 6.99
CA THR A 114 3.17 -0.70 5.78
C THR A 114 4.00 0.53 6.12
N ALA A 115 3.49 1.45 6.94
CA ALA A 115 4.21 2.65 7.35
C ALA A 115 5.51 2.31 8.09
N LEU A 116 5.47 1.29 8.97
CA LEU A 116 6.64 0.81 9.70
C LEU A 116 7.72 0.26 8.76
N VAL A 117 7.32 -0.51 7.74
CA VAL A 117 8.26 -1.11 6.77
C VAL A 117 8.76 -0.09 5.74
N MET A 118 7.91 0.85 5.33
CA MET A 118 8.22 1.87 4.31
C MET A 118 8.94 3.10 4.88
N GLY A 119 9.06 3.23 6.20
CA GLY A 119 9.75 4.33 6.88
C GLY A 119 11.11 4.72 6.25
N PRO A 120 12.08 3.80 6.07
CA PRO A 120 13.37 4.13 5.48
C PRO A 120 13.26 4.60 4.02
N THR A 121 12.45 3.92 3.19
CA THR A 121 12.24 4.32 1.79
C THR A 121 11.63 5.72 1.68
N MET A 122 10.61 6.03 2.48
CA MET A 122 9.98 7.36 2.51
C MET A 122 10.97 8.44 2.97
N THR A 123 11.84 8.11 3.92
CA THR A 123 12.89 9.01 4.39
C THR A 123 13.90 9.31 3.27
N ARG A 124 14.34 8.30 2.52
CA ARG A 124 15.22 8.47 1.36
C ARG A 124 14.57 9.31 0.25
N MET A 125 13.31 9.04 -0.08
CA MET A 125 12.56 9.86 -1.05
C MET A 125 12.53 11.34 -0.65
N TYR A 126 12.33 11.61 0.65
CA TYR A 126 12.34 12.98 1.17
C TYR A 126 13.74 13.62 1.11
N GLN A 127 14.77 12.90 1.52
CA GLN A 127 16.15 13.42 1.60
C GLN A 127 16.81 13.58 0.23
N GLU A 128 16.62 12.64 -0.69
CA GLU A 128 17.29 12.63 -2.01
C GLU A 128 16.55 13.48 -3.05
N GLY A 129 15.22 13.61 -2.91
CA GLY A 129 14.36 14.29 -3.88
C GLY A 129 13.78 15.61 -3.36
N ILE A 130 12.91 15.53 -2.35
CA ILE A 130 12.07 16.67 -1.92
C ILE A 130 12.91 17.77 -1.27
N ARG A 131 13.87 17.41 -0.42
CA ARG A 131 14.69 18.36 0.35
C ARG A 131 15.60 19.22 -0.55
N PRO A 132 16.37 18.67 -1.51
CA PRO A 132 17.20 19.47 -2.42
C PRO A 132 16.39 20.46 -3.28
N TYR A 133 15.17 20.08 -3.68
CA TYR A 133 14.26 20.97 -4.39
C TYR A 133 13.72 22.09 -3.49
N ALA A 134 13.38 21.76 -2.23
CA ALA A 134 12.90 22.73 -1.26
C ALA A 134 13.98 23.76 -0.84
N GLU A 135 15.24 23.32 -0.79
CA GLU A 135 16.42 24.13 -0.47
C GLU A 135 16.97 24.90 -1.69
N GLY A 136 16.45 24.64 -2.91
CA GLY A 136 16.82 25.34 -4.14
C GLY A 136 18.10 24.84 -4.78
N GLU A 137 18.67 23.73 -4.31
CA GLU A 137 19.88 23.10 -4.86
C GLU A 137 19.62 22.48 -6.23
N VAL A 138 18.40 21.99 -6.47
CA VAL A 138 17.94 21.48 -7.77
C VAL A 138 16.73 22.28 -8.21
N THR A 139 16.88 23.03 -9.30
CA THR A 139 15.78 23.84 -9.88
C THR A 139 14.99 23.07 -10.94
N ASP A 140 15.54 21.96 -11.45
CA ASP A 140 14.90 21.13 -12.47
C ASP A 140 13.92 20.13 -11.84
N TYR A 141 12.66 20.23 -12.27
CA TYR A 141 11.59 19.32 -11.87
C TYR A 141 11.87 17.87 -12.30
N THR A 142 12.48 17.67 -13.47
CA THR A 142 12.76 16.34 -14.03
C THR A 142 13.77 15.60 -13.17
N VAL A 143 14.86 16.27 -12.79
CA VAL A 143 15.92 15.68 -11.94
C VAL A 143 15.38 15.38 -10.54
N THR A 144 14.54 16.27 -10.00
CA THR A 144 13.87 16.06 -8.71
C THR A 144 12.95 14.83 -8.75
N TRP A 145 12.17 14.69 -9.81
CA TRP A 145 11.30 13.53 -10.02
C TRP A 145 12.07 12.22 -10.11
N GLU A 146 13.17 12.19 -10.87
CA GLU A 146 14.03 11.01 -10.99
C GLU A 146 14.65 10.60 -9.66
N ARG A 147 15.17 11.56 -8.89
CA ARG A 147 15.72 11.28 -7.55
C ARG A 147 14.65 10.82 -6.56
N THR A 148 13.44 11.38 -6.64
CA THR A 148 12.33 11.01 -5.74
C THR A 148 11.81 9.60 -6.03
N LYS A 149 11.75 9.19 -7.31
CA LYS A 149 11.21 7.89 -7.68
C LYS A 149 12.24 6.75 -7.50
N GLN A 150 13.53 7.04 -7.48
CA GLN A 150 14.58 6.01 -7.45
C GLN A 150 14.50 5.09 -6.20
N PRO A 151 14.38 5.60 -4.96
CA PRO A 151 14.27 4.71 -3.78
C PRO A 151 13.03 3.80 -3.82
N LEU A 152 11.93 4.28 -4.42
CA LEU A 152 10.72 3.48 -4.60
C LEU A 152 10.97 2.34 -5.61
N ARG A 153 11.67 2.61 -6.71
CA ARG A 153 12.06 1.58 -7.68
C ARG A 153 12.99 0.54 -7.04
N ASP A 154 13.99 1.00 -6.30
CA ASP A 154 14.94 0.12 -5.59
C ASP A 154 14.19 -0.82 -4.63
N PHE A 155 13.21 -0.30 -3.89
CA PHE A 155 12.35 -1.10 -3.03
C PHE A 155 11.56 -2.18 -3.79
N MET A 156 10.95 -1.82 -4.92
CA MET A 156 10.17 -2.75 -5.74
C MET A 156 11.04 -3.87 -6.32
N PHE A 157 12.25 -3.55 -6.79
CA PHE A 157 13.20 -4.55 -7.25
C PHE A 157 13.66 -5.47 -6.11
N ALA A 158 13.99 -4.92 -4.94
CA ALA A 158 14.35 -5.72 -3.78
C ALA A 158 13.25 -6.71 -3.38
N GLN A 159 11.96 -6.33 -3.50
CA GLN A 159 10.86 -7.26 -3.29
C GLN A 159 10.78 -8.33 -4.37
N ILE A 160 10.90 -7.96 -5.66
CA ILE A 160 10.84 -8.92 -6.76
C ILE A 160 12.01 -9.92 -6.70
N GLU A 161 13.19 -9.45 -6.32
CA GLU A 161 14.40 -10.26 -6.17
C GLU A 161 14.30 -11.22 -4.99
N SER A 162 13.94 -10.72 -3.80
CA SER A 162 13.77 -11.56 -2.61
C SER A 162 12.69 -12.62 -2.76
N THR A 163 11.68 -12.36 -3.60
CA THR A 163 10.56 -13.29 -3.85
C THR A 163 10.80 -14.20 -5.05
N GLY A 164 11.88 -13.98 -5.82
CA GLY A 164 12.22 -14.76 -7.01
C GLY A 164 11.23 -14.60 -8.17
N ASN A 165 10.47 -13.51 -8.22
CA ASN A 165 9.35 -13.33 -9.15
C ASN A 165 9.71 -12.49 -10.40
N TRP A 166 10.96 -12.59 -10.86
CA TRP A 166 11.44 -11.91 -12.08
C TRP A 166 10.62 -12.25 -13.33
N SER A 167 9.97 -13.41 -13.36
CA SER A 167 9.04 -13.80 -14.44
C SER A 167 7.94 -12.77 -14.68
N GLY A 168 7.49 -12.07 -13.63
CA GLY A 168 6.48 -11.00 -13.77
C GLY A 168 7.00 -9.80 -14.54
N VAL A 169 8.26 -9.40 -14.29
CA VAL A 169 8.92 -8.29 -15.00
C VAL A 169 9.13 -8.66 -16.46
N TYR A 170 9.64 -9.86 -16.72
CA TYR A 170 9.86 -10.37 -18.08
C TYR A 170 8.58 -10.45 -18.90
N MET A 171 7.46 -10.85 -18.28
CA MET A 171 6.16 -10.85 -18.95
C MET A 171 5.74 -9.44 -19.39
N MET A 172 5.96 -8.41 -18.56
CA MET A 172 5.62 -7.03 -18.90
C MET A 172 6.52 -6.47 -20.01
N LEU A 173 7.82 -6.79 -19.97
CA LEU A 173 8.78 -6.38 -21.01
C LEU A 173 8.45 -7.01 -22.36
N ASN A 174 8.19 -8.32 -22.38
CA ASN A 174 7.77 -9.04 -23.58
C ASN A 174 6.46 -8.49 -24.17
N TYR A 175 5.48 -8.14 -23.33
CA TYR A 175 4.24 -7.51 -23.80
C TYR A 175 4.48 -6.17 -24.51
N ARG A 176 5.53 -5.44 -24.10
CA ARG A 176 5.95 -4.19 -24.74
C ARG A 176 6.87 -4.38 -25.94
N GLY A 177 7.13 -5.63 -26.34
CA GLY A 177 8.01 -5.95 -27.47
C GLY A 177 9.50 -5.76 -27.17
N ILE A 178 9.89 -5.67 -25.88
CA ILE A 178 11.29 -5.65 -25.46
C ILE A 178 11.74 -7.11 -25.35
N ASP A 179 12.76 -7.48 -26.13
CA ASP A 179 13.27 -8.85 -26.16
C ASP A 179 13.91 -9.20 -24.82
N THR A 180 13.34 -10.20 -24.16
CA THR A 180 13.75 -10.64 -22.81
C THR A 180 14.46 -12.00 -22.86
N SER A 181 14.92 -12.42 -24.04
CA SER A 181 15.54 -13.73 -24.27
C SER A 181 16.94 -13.89 -23.66
N ASP A 182 17.61 -12.79 -23.26
CA ASP A 182 18.85 -12.83 -22.48
C ASP A 182 18.72 -12.13 -21.11
N PRO A 183 18.43 -12.89 -20.03
CA PRO A 183 18.27 -12.36 -18.68
C PRO A 183 19.51 -11.64 -18.12
N GLY A 184 20.70 -11.90 -18.66
CA GLY A 184 21.96 -11.28 -18.21
C GLY A 184 22.19 -9.86 -18.73
N SER A 185 21.39 -9.42 -19.72
CA SER A 185 21.54 -8.11 -20.37
C SER A 185 20.69 -7.00 -19.74
N LEU A 186 19.72 -7.36 -18.88
CA LEU A 186 18.74 -6.41 -18.34
C LEU A 186 19.27 -5.76 -17.07
N THR A 187 19.55 -4.46 -17.16
CA THR A 187 19.92 -3.65 -15.99
C THR A 187 18.65 -3.04 -15.38
N TYR A 188 18.65 -2.73 -14.08
CA TYR A 188 17.53 -2.03 -13.40
C TYR A 188 17.13 -0.72 -14.09
N ALA A 189 18.03 -0.12 -14.88
CA ALA A 189 17.78 1.06 -15.67
C ALA A 189 16.81 0.84 -16.83
N ASP A 190 16.79 -0.36 -17.43
CA ASP A 190 16.04 -0.65 -18.67
C ASP A 190 14.55 -0.93 -18.43
N VAL A 191 14.14 -1.02 -17.17
CA VAL A 191 12.76 -1.35 -16.78
C VAL A 191 12.01 -0.09 -16.39
N ASP A 192 11.12 0.35 -17.27
CA ASP A 192 10.20 1.47 -17.02
C ASP A 192 9.29 1.25 -15.81
N MET A 193 8.94 2.35 -15.13
CA MET A 193 7.96 2.34 -14.02
C MET A 193 6.61 1.73 -14.45
N LEU A 194 6.20 1.98 -15.69
CA LEU A 194 4.94 1.46 -16.26
C LEU A 194 4.93 -0.08 -16.35
N SER A 195 6.10 -0.70 -16.51
CA SER A 195 6.25 -2.16 -16.51
C SER A 195 6.51 -2.70 -15.09
N LEU A 196 7.26 -1.95 -14.28
CA LEU A 196 7.65 -2.35 -12.92
C LEU A 196 6.47 -2.41 -11.96
N VAL A 197 5.58 -1.41 -11.98
CA VAL A 197 4.40 -1.33 -11.08
C VAL A 197 3.48 -2.55 -11.21
N PRO A 198 2.97 -2.91 -12.40
CA PRO A 198 2.11 -4.09 -12.51
C PRO A 198 2.85 -5.39 -12.20
N ALA A 199 4.12 -5.52 -12.58
CA ALA A 199 4.93 -6.69 -12.22
C ALA A 199 5.10 -6.85 -10.70
N PHE A 200 5.35 -5.75 -10.00
CA PHE A 200 5.44 -5.70 -8.54
C PHE A 200 4.11 -6.09 -7.88
N ILE A 201 2.99 -5.51 -8.30
CA ILE A 201 1.67 -5.83 -7.74
C ILE A 201 1.37 -7.32 -7.87
N LEU A 202 1.65 -7.92 -9.04
CA LEU A 202 1.47 -9.36 -9.25
C LEU A 202 2.38 -10.20 -8.35
N SER A 203 3.63 -9.77 -8.15
CA SER A 203 4.56 -10.41 -7.21
C SER A 203 4.01 -10.38 -5.77
N GLU A 204 3.60 -9.20 -5.29
CA GLU A 204 3.04 -9.03 -3.95
C GLU A 204 1.79 -9.88 -3.73
N LEU A 205 0.89 -9.91 -4.72
CA LEU A 205 -0.31 -10.74 -4.67
C LEU A 205 0.05 -12.23 -4.60
N LYS A 206 0.94 -12.72 -5.46
CA LYS A 206 1.38 -14.13 -5.46
C LYS A 206 1.92 -14.53 -4.09
N VAL A 207 2.80 -13.71 -3.51
CA VAL A 207 3.40 -13.97 -2.21
C VAL A 207 2.34 -13.92 -1.09
N ALA A 208 1.42 -12.95 -1.14
CA ALA A 208 0.34 -12.84 -0.18
C ALA A 208 -0.60 -14.05 -0.20
N PHE A 209 -0.97 -14.55 -1.38
CA PHE A 209 -1.77 -15.76 -1.52
C PHE A 209 -1.03 -17.00 -1.00
N LEU A 210 0.27 -17.13 -1.28
CA LEU A 210 1.07 -18.24 -0.75
C LEU A 210 1.16 -18.21 0.78
N MET A 211 1.36 -17.03 1.38
CA MET A 211 1.35 -16.87 2.83
C MET A 211 -0.03 -17.14 3.42
N GLY A 212 -1.09 -16.59 2.82
CA GLY A 212 -2.47 -16.81 3.23
C GLY A 212 -2.84 -18.29 3.19
N PHE A 213 -2.43 -19.02 2.14
CA PHE A 213 -2.63 -20.46 2.05
C PHE A 213 -1.93 -21.22 3.18
N ARG A 214 -0.67 -20.88 3.50
CA ARG A 214 0.07 -21.48 4.63
C ARG A 214 -0.64 -21.26 5.96
N ILE A 215 -1.21 -20.06 6.17
CA ILE A 215 -2.02 -19.75 7.35
C ILE A 215 -3.32 -20.56 7.36
N TYR A 216 -3.92 -20.80 6.19
CA TYR A 216 -5.20 -21.51 6.05
C TYR A 216 -5.10 -23.01 6.37
N LEU A 217 -3.97 -23.64 6.06
CA LEU A 217 -3.75 -25.10 6.21
C LEU A 217 -4.13 -25.68 7.59
N PRO A 218 -3.63 -25.19 8.73
CA PRO A 218 -3.97 -25.75 10.04
C PRO A 218 -5.47 -25.68 10.33
N PHE A 219 -6.15 -24.60 9.94
CA PHE A 219 -7.59 -24.44 10.15
C PHE A 219 -8.43 -25.37 9.28
N LEU A 220 -7.97 -25.60 8.05
CA LEU A 220 -8.61 -26.56 7.13
C LEU A 220 -8.53 -27.98 7.69
N VAL A 221 -7.39 -28.37 8.27
CA VAL A 221 -7.25 -29.68 8.92
C VAL A 221 -8.26 -29.83 10.06
N ILE A 222 -8.42 -28.80 10.90
CA ILE A 222 -9.42 -28.80 11.99
C ILE A 222 -10.84 -28.99 11.43
N ASP A 223 -11.20 -28.28 10.35
CA ASP A 223 -12.51 -28.43 9.71
C ASP A 223 -12.76 -29.84 9.18
N MET A 224 -11.78 -30.43 8.47
CA MET A 224 -11.91 -31.78 7.92
C MET A 224 -12.03 -32.83 9.02
N VAL A 225 -11.25 -32.69 10.09
CA VAL A 225 -11.28 -33.59 11.24
C VAL A 225 -12.63 -33.52 11.97
N ILE A 226 -13.14 -32.33 12.26
CA ILE A 226 -14.44 -32.15 12.93
C ILE A 226 -15.61 -32.59 12.03
N ALA A 227 -15.56 -32.30 10.74
CA ALA A 227 -16.57 -32.78 9.79
C ALA A 227 -16.64 -34.32 9.77
N SER A 228 -15.49 -35.00 9.74
CA SER A 228 -15.44 -36.48 9.77
C SER A 228 -16.03 -37.06 11.06
N MET A 229 -15.82 -36.40 12.21
CA MET A 229 -16.39 -36.82 13.50
C MET A 229 -17.92 -36.64 13.52
N LEU A 230 -18.43 -35.51 13.03
CA LEU A 230 -19.87 -35.24 12.99
C LEU A 230 -20.62 -36.22 12.08
N ILE A 231 -20.04 -36.52 10.90
CA ILE A 231 -20.57 -37.53 9.98
C ILE A 231 -20.60 -38.90 10.68
N SER A 232 -19.56 -39.26 11.44
CA SER A 232 -19.49 -40.51 12.19
C SER A 232 -20.52 -40.60 13.31
N MET A 233 -20.89 -39.48 13.92
CA MET A 233 -21.98 -39.39 14.91
C MET A 233 -23.39 -39.39 14.29
N GLY A 234 -23.51 -39.37 12.95
CA GLY A 234 -24.78 -39.29 12.25
C GLY A 234 -25.39 -37.88 12.20
N MET A 235 -24.65 -36.84 12.57
CA MET A 235 -25.13 -35.46 12.56
C MET A 235 -24.86 -34.80 11.20
N LEU A 236 -25.70 -35.11 10.20
CA LEU A 236 -25.55 -34.55 8.85
C LEU A 236 -26.14 -33.14 8.69
N MET A 237 -27.04 -32.72 9.59
CA MET A 237 -27.77 -31.44 9.45
C MET A 237 -27.07 -30.23 10.09
N LEU A 238 -26.08 -30.44 10.95
CA LEU A 238 -25.33 -29.32 11.54
C LEU A 238 -24.14 -28.95 10.65
N PRO A 239 -24.00 -27.69 10.23
CA PRO A 239 -22.81 -27.22 9.53
C PRO A 239 -21.55 -27.47 10.38
N PRO A 240 -20.57 -28.26 9.92
CA PRO A 240 -19.36 -28.56 10.70
C PRO A 240 -18.57 -27.33 11.16
N VAL A 241 -18.67 -26.23 10.39
CA VAL A 241 -18.01 -24.95 10.66
C VAL A 241 -18.44 -24.35 12.00
N LEU A 242 -19.70 -24.55 12.42
CA LEU A 242 -20.18 -24.02 13.71
C LEU A 242 -19.49 -24.68 14.89
N ILE A 243 -19.15 -25.96 14.75
CA ILE A 243 -18.46 -26.72 15.79
C ILE A 243 -16.96 -26.47 15.72
N SER A 244 -16.37 -26.28 14.55
CA SER A 244 -14.92 -26.04 14.40
C SER A 244 -14.47 -24.64 14.80
N LEU A 245 -15.32 -23.63 14.64
CA LEU A 245 -15.01 -22.23 14.96
C LEU A 245 -14.43 -22.01 16.36
N PRO A 246 -15.05 -22.48 17.48
CA PRO A 246 -14.48 -22.28 18.81
C PRO A 246 -13.09 -22.92 18.98
N PHE A 247 -12.86 -24.10 18.39
CA PHE A 247 -11.54 -24.76 18.43
C PHE A 247 -10.50 -23.98 17.62
N LYS A 248 -10.86 -23.46 16.45
CA LYS A 248 -9.95 -22.62 15.65
C LYS A 248 -9.55 -21.35 16.39
N LEU A 249 -10.52 -20.67 17.01
CA LEU A 249 -10.26 -19.46 17.78
C LEU A 249 -9.39 -19.75 18.99
N LEU A 250 -9.67 -20.83 19.73
CA LEU A 250 -8.85 -21.24 20.87
C LEU A 250 -7.41 -21.53 20.44
N LEU A 251 -7.22 -22.32 19.38
CA LEU A 251 -5.90 -22.63 18.85
C LEU A 251 -5.16 -21.37 18.41
N PHE A 252 -5.83 -20.46 17.69
CA PHE A 252 -5.22 -19.24 17.20
C PHE A 252 -4.80 -18.29 18.33
N VAL A 253 -5.59 -18.17 19.39
CA VAL A 253 -5.22 -17.38 20.58
C VAL A 253 -4.11 -18.06 21.38
N LEU A 254 -4.15 -19.39 21.53
CA LEU A 254 -3.17 -20.15 22.31
C LEU A 254 -1.76 -20.12 21.73
N VAL A 255 -1.64 -19.96 20.40
CA VAL A 255 -0.34 -19.82 19.71
C VAL A 255 0.08 -18.37 19.48
N ASP A 256 -0.65 -17.38 20.04
CA ASP A 256 -0.44 -15.96 19.76
C ASP A 256 -0.44 -15.63 18.25
N GLY A 257 -1.42 -16.17 17.53
CA GLY A 257 -1.47 -16.16 16.07
C GLY A 257 -1.42 -14.76 15.44
N TRP A 258 -1.95 -13.73 16.12
CA TRP A 258 -1.81 -12.32 15.68
C TRP A 258 -0.35 -11.89 15.58
N GLN A 259 0.45 -12.21 16.60
CA GLN A 259 1.86 -11.85 16.64
C GLN A 259 2.66 -12.67 15.63
N LEU A 260 2.35 -13.96 15.47
CA LEU A 260 3.00 -14.81 14.46
C LEU A 260 2.74 -14.32 13.03
N VAL A 261 1.51 -13.93 12.71
CA VAL A 261 1.17 -13.45 11.37
C VAL A 261 1.78 -12.07 11.12
N ALA A 262 1.70 -11.15 12.08
CA ALA A 262 2.35 -9.84 11.96
C ALA A 262 3.87 -9.96 11.84
N GLY A 263 4.51 -10.82 12.63
CA GLY A 263 5.94 -11.09 12.54
C GLY A 263 6.35 -11.69 11.20
N SER A 264 5.61 -12.70 10.73
CA SER A 264 5.83 -13.32 9.41
C SER A 264 5.74 -12.29 8.28
N LEU A 265 4.73 -11.40 8.33
CA LEU A 265 4.57 -10.31 7.38
C LEU A 265 5.76 -9.34 7.36
N LEU A 266 6.24 -8.93 8.54
CA LEU A 266 7.37 -8.01 8.66
C LEU A 266 8.67 -8.64 8.14
N THR A 267 8.92 -9.91 8.46
CA THR A 267 10.12 -10.64 7.99
C THR A 267 10.07 -10.97 6.50
N SER A 268 8.88 -11.01 5.90
CA SER A 268 8.70 -11.32 4.48
C SER A 268 9.14 -10.17 3.57
N VAL A 269 9.13 -8.92 4.04
CA VAL A 269 9.46 -7.75 3.22
C VAL A 269 10.96 -7.48 3.28
N ALA A 270 11.62 -7.51 2.13
CA ALA A 270 13.04 -7.18 2.06
C ALA A 270 13.29 -5.68 2.33
N GLN A 271 14.30 -5.36 3.14
CA GLN A 271 14.72 -3.98 3.35
C GLN A 271 16.08 -3.76 2.66
N PRO A 272 16.18 -2.80 1.71
CA PRO A 272 17.44 -2.53 1.01
C PRO A 272 18.61 -2.19 1.96
N GLU A 273 18.35 -1.55 3.10
CA GLU A 273 19.38 -1.06 4.04
C GLU A 273 19.74 -2.03 5.18
N VAL A 274 18.85 -2.94 5.58
CA VAL A 274 19.18 -3.95 6.60
C VAL A 274 20.25 -4.91 6.09
N ALA A 275 20.24 -5.21 4.78
CA ALA A 275 21.30 -5.99 4.15
C ALA A 275 22.67 -5.27 4.22
N LEU A 276 22.70 -3.95 4.06
CA LEU A 276 23.94 -3.15 4.11
C LEU A 276 24.47 -2.98 5.54
N THR A 277 23.59 -2.76 6.52
CA THR A 277 23.98 -2.65 7.94
C THR A 277 24.36 -4.01 8.55
N ALA A 278 23.69 -5.10 8.17
CA ALA A 278 24.07 -6.46 8.57
C ALA A 278 25.43 -6.89 7.96
N GLY A 279 25.71 -6.50 6.71
CA GLY A 279 27.03 -6.71 6.08
C GLY A 279 28.16 -5.91 6.74
N VAL A 280 27.87 -4.70 7.22
CA VAL A 280 28.84 -3.86 7.95
C VAL A 280 29.08 -4.37 9.38
N MET A 281 28.10 -4.99 10.04
CA MET A 281 28.26 -5.59 11.37
C MET A 281 28.91 -6.98 11.34
N ALA A 282 28.86 -7.68 10.19
CA ALA A 282 29.58 -8.94 9.96
C ALA A 282 30.99 -8.74 9.38
N GLY A 283 31.33 -7.50 8.99
CA GLY A 283 32.60 -7.10 8.40
C GLY A 283 33.25 -5.95 9.16
N GLY A 284 33.73 -6.24 10.38
CA GLY A 284 34.62 -5.37 11.15
C GLY A 284 35.56 -6.23 12.01
N PRO A 285 36.82 -5.81 12.19
CA PRO A 285 38.02 -6.66 12.36
C PRO A 285 38.03 -7.59 13.59
#